data_AF-A0AAW8AL73-F1
#
_entry.id   AF-A0AAW8AL73-F1
#
_cell.length_a   1.000
_cell.length_b   1.000
_cell.length_c   1.000
_cell.angle_alpha   90.00
_cell.angle_beta   90.00
_cell.angle_gamma   90.00
#
_symmetry.space_group_name_H-M   'P 1'
#
loop_
_entity.id
_entity.type
_entity.pdbx_description
1 polymer ?
#
loop_
_entity_poly.entity_id
_entity_poly.type
_entity_poly.pdbx_seq_one_letter_code
_entity_poly.pdbx_strand_id
1 'polypeptide(L)' 'WETLGVNSKAQLAELERIHQRNIADALLVDGVTLADPARVDVRGTLRCGRDVSIDVNCVFEGNVTLADNVTIGANCV' A
#
# COMPACT_ATOMS: atom_id res chain seq x y z
N TRP A 1 19.07 20.66 -18.09
CA TRP A 1 18.07 20.87 -17.02
C TRP A 1 16.69 20.73 -17.65
N GLU A 2 16.28 19.52 -18.04
CA GLU A 2 15.68 18.49 -17.17
C GLU A 2 14.36 18.96 -16.55
N THR A 3 13.28 18.87 -17.32
CA THR A 3 11.92 18.68 -16.80
C THR A 3 11.11 18.00 -17.89
N LEU A 4 11.47 16.74 -18.18
CA LEU A 4 10.54 15.82 -18.85
C LEU A 4 9.43 15.51 -17.83
N GLY A 5 8.52 16.47 -17.70
CA GLY A 5 7.30 16.32 -16.95
C GLY A 5 6.55 15.10 -17.49
N VAL A 6 6.13 14.25 -16.57
CA VAL A 6 5.31 13.06 -16.79
C VAL A 6 4.13 13.43 -17.71
N ASN A 7 4.18 13.03 -18.99
CA ASN A 7 3.26 13.54 -20.03
C ASN A 7 2.34 12.44 -20.58
N SER A 8 2.22 11.31 -19.87
CA SER A 8 1.36 10.20 -20.28
C SER A 8 0.75 9.49 -19.07
N LYS A 9 -0.52 9.08 -19.20
CA LYS A 9 -1.23 8.28 -18.19
C LYS A 9 -0.46 6.99 -17.84
N ALA A 10 0.33 6.46 -18.79
CA ALA A 10 1.19 5.31 -18.59
C ALA A 10 2.34 5.60 -17.61
N GLN A 11 3.03 6.74 -17.74
CA GLN A 11 4.10 7.10 -16.81
C GLN A 11 3.57 7.44 -15.41
N LEU A 12 2.35 8.00 -15.31
CA LEU A 12 1.70 8.22 -14.03
C LEU A 12 1.38 6.88 -13.33
N ALA A 13 0.88 5.89 -14.09
CA ALA A 13 0.62 4.55 -13.55
C ALA A 13 1.90 3.83 -13.09
N GLU A 14 3.02 4.05 -13.79
CA GLU A 14 4.33 3.52 -13.38
C GLU A 14 4.81 4.15 -12.08
N LEU A 15 4.73 5.48 -11.98
CA LEU A 15 5.10 6.20 -10.76
C LEU A 15 4.23 5.77 -9.57
N GLU A 16 2.92 5.61 -9.81
CA GLU A 16 1.99 5.11 -8.79
C GLU A 16 2.37 3.71 -8.32
N ARG A 17 2.77 2.80 -9.22
CA ARG A 17 3.21 1.46 -8.83
C ARG A 17 4.47 1.48 -7.99
N ILE A 18 5.44 2.33 -8.30
CA ILE A 18 6.63 2.54 -7.46
C ILE A 18 6.23 3.10 -6.10
N HIS A 19 5.30 4.06 -6.06
CA HIS A 19 4.81 4.64 -4.82
C HIS A 19 4.11 3.60 -3.93
N GLN A 20 3.20 2.81 -4.48
CA GLN A 20 2.52 1.73 -3.76
C GLN A 20 3.50 0.67 -3.24
N ARG A 21 4.54 0.34 -4.02
CA ARG A 21 5.61 -0.56 -3.59
C ARG A 21 6.34 -0.03 -2.35
N ASN A 22 6.70 1.26 -2.36
CA ASN A 22 7.38 1.89 -1.22
C ASN A 22 6.51 1.90 0.04
N ILE A 23 5.19 2.09 -0.10
CA ILE A 23 4.26 2.00 1.03
C ILE A 23 4.21 0.57 1.57
N ALA A 24 4.09 -0.43 0.70
CA ALA A 24 4.08 -1.82 1.11
C ALA A 24 5.38 -2.22 1.83
N ASP A 25 6.54 -1.78 1.32
CA ASP A 25 7.83 -2.02 1.97
C ASP A 25 7.92 -1.31 3.33
N ALA A 26 7.38 -0.09 3.46
CA ALA A 26 7.31 0.60 4.75
C ALA A 26 6.44 -0.16 5.77
N LEU A 27 5.29 -0.70 5.35
CA LEU A 27 4.43 -1.51 6.20
C LEU A 27 5.14 -2.78 6.68
N LEU A 28 5.91 -3.45 5.80
CA LEU A 28 6.72 -4.60 6.17
C LEU A 28 7.78 -4.23 7.22
N VAL A 29 8.44 -3.07 7.07
CA VAL A 29 9.42 -2.55 8.04
C VAL A 29 8.77 -2.23 9.39
N ASP A 30 7.52 -1.75 9.38
CA ASP A 30 6.73 -1.47 10.58
C ASP A 30 6.18 -2.75 11.27
N GLY A 31 6.48 -3.93 10.72
CA GLY A 31 6.10 -5.23 11.31
C GLY A 31 4.73 -5.74 10.87
N VAL A 32 4.16 -5.19 9.80
CA VAL A 32 2.92 -5.69 9.19
C VAL A 32 3.24 -6.89 8.31
N THR A 33 2.47 -7.95 8.44
CA THR A 33 2.57 -9.13 7.57
C THR A 33 1.71 -8.91 6.33
N LEU A 34 2.35 -8.68 5.17
CA LEU A 34 1.67 -8.63 3.88
C LEU A 34 1.81 -9.99 3.17
N ALA A 35 0.69 -10.59 2.76
CA ALA A 35 0.73 -11.84 1.98
C ALA A 35 1.33 -11.64 0.58
N ASP A 36 1.01 -10.51 -0.07
CA ASP A 36 1.58 -10.10 -1.35
C ASP A 36 1.70 -8.57 -1.42
N PRO A 37 2.91 -8.01 -1.21
CA PRO A 37 3.14 -6.55 -1.25
C PRO A 37 2.79 -5.89 -2.59
N ALA A 38 2.74 -6.66 -3.69
CA ALA A 38 2.39 -6.13 -5.00
C ALA A 38 0.87 -6.04 -5.22
N ARG A 39 0.07 -6.64 -4.34
CA ARG A 39 -1.40 -6.70 -4.43
C ARG A 39 -2.09 -6.02 -3.26
N VAL A 40 -1.45 -5.03 -2.66
CA VAL A 40 -2.07 -4.07 -1.73
C VAL A 40 -2.03 -2.70 -2.39
N ASP A 41 -3.15 -1.99 -2.36
CA ASP A 41 -3.24 -0.62 -2.82
C ASP A 41 -3.68 0.28 -1.66
N VAL A 42 -2.81 1.19 -1.23
CA VAL A 42 -3.07 2.18 -0.18
C VAL A 42 -3.30 3.54 -0.84
N ARG A 43 -4.55 4.00 -0.86
CA ARG A 43 -4.98 5.28 -1.43
C ARG A 43 -5.32 6.26 -0.31
N GLY A 44 -4.29 6.71 0.38
CA GLY A 44 -4.40 7.65 1.50
C GLY A 44 -3.37 7.34 2.57
N THR A 45 -3.81 7.25 3.82
CA THR A 45 -2.96 6.92 4.96
C THR A 45 -3.43 5.63 5.61
N LEU A 46 -2.55 4.64 5.66
CA LEU A 46 -2.74 3.40 6.43
C LEU A 46 -1.80 3.42 7.63
N ARG A 47 -2.37 3.31 8.83
CA ARG A 47 -1.61 3.12 10.08
C ARG A 47 -1.89 1.74 10.61
N CYS A 48 -0.85 0.99 10.90
CA CYS A 48 -0.97 -0.35 11.46
C CYS A 48 -0.37 -0.40 12.86
N GLY A 49 -1.06 -1.10 13.75
CA GLY A 49 -0.50 -1.55 15.03
C GLY A 49 0.44 -2.74 14.85
N ARG A 50 0.77 -3.42 15.96
CA ARG A 50 1.60 -4.62 15.96
C ARG A 50 0.83 -5.87 15.55
N ASP A 51 1.53 -6.83 14.97
CA ASP A 51 0.99 -8.14 14.60
C ASP A 51 -0.22 -8.05 13.64
N VAL A 52 -0.21 -7.05 12.75
CA VAL A 52 -1.24 -6.89 11.72
C VAL A 52 -0.93 -7.79 10.54
N SER A 53 -1.93 -8.51 10.04
CA SER A 53 -1.82 -9.35 8.85
C SER A 53 -2.79 -8.88 7.76
N ILE A 54 -2.30 -8.68 6.54
CA ILE A 54 -3.07 -8.22 5.40
C ILE A 54 -2.87 -9.22 4.26
N ASP A 55 -3.98 -9.80 3.81
CA ASP A 55 -4.01 -10.75 2.71
C ASP A 55 -4.07 -10.01 1.34
N VAL A 56 -4.11 -10.76 0.25
CA VAL A 56 -3.98 -10.22 -1.11
C VAL A 56 -5.22 -9.44 -1.58
N ASN A 57 -5.02 -8.53 -2.54
CA ASN A 57 -6.05 -7.70 -3.17
C ASN A 57 -6.80 -6.79 -2.17
N CYS A 58 -6.12 -6.32 -1.13
CA CYS A 58 -6.72 -5.37 -0.19
C CYS A 58 -6.50 -3.92 -0.68
N VAL A 59 -7.57 -3.13 -0.64
CA VAL A 59 -7.53 -1.70 -0.98
C VAL A 59 -7.86 -0.91 0.28
N PHE A 60 -7.06 0.10 0.60
CA PHE A 60 -7.30 0.98 1.76
C PHE A 60 -7.45 2.41 1.28
N GLU A 61 -8.66 2.97 1.39
CA GLU A 61 -8.95 4.33 0.90
C GLU A 61 -9.18 5.31 2.06
N GLY A 62 -8.63 6.53 1.95
CA GLY A 62 -8.79 7.57 2.97
C GLY A 62 -7.84 7.41 4.17
N ASN A 63 -8.36 7.53 5.39
CA ASN A 63 -7.58 7.41 6.61
C ASN A 63 -7.98 6.13 7.37
N VAL A 64 -7.20 5.08 7.18
CA VAL A 64 -7.43 3.76 7.78
C VAL A 64 -6.43 3.54 8.92
N THR A 65 -6.93 3.09 10.06
CA THR A 65 -6.10 2.69 11.21
C THR A 65 -6.48 1.28 11.63
N LEU A 66 -5.51 0.37 11.58
CA LEU A 66 -5.61 -1.01 12.04
C LEU A 66 -4.97 -1.09 13.43
N ALA A 67 -5.72 -1.62 14.40
CA ALA A 67 -5.23 -1.84 15.75
C ALA A 67 -4.30 -3.07 15.83
N ASP A 68 -3.74 -3.33 17.01
CA ASP A 68 -2.90 -4.50 17.25
C ASP A 68 -3.68 -5.81 17.01
N ASN A 69 -3.01 -6.84 16.50
CA ASN A 69 -3.58 -8.17 16.20
C ASN A 69 -4.74 -8.19 15.20
N VAL A 70 -4.82 -7.20 14.30
CA VAL A 70 -5.84 -7.18 13.24
C VAL A 70 -5.44 -8.08 12.07
N THR A 71 -6.39 -8.87 11.57
CA THR A 71 -6.23 -9.66 10.35
C THR A 71 -7.24 -9.22 9.30
N ILE A 72 -6.76 -8.83 8.12
CA ILE A 72 -7.56 -8.49 6.94
C ILE A 72 -7.45 -9.63 5.95
N GLY A 73 -8.60 -10.20 5.58
CA GLY A 73 -8.69 -11.28 4.59
C GLY A 73 -8.62 -10.77 3.16
N ALA A 74 -8.49 -11.68 2.19
CA ALA A 74 -8.32 -11.31 0.79
C ALA A 74 -9.55 -10.60 0.21
N ASN A 75 -9.30 -9.66 -0.72
CA ASN A 75 -10.32 -8.89 -1.45
C ASN A 75 -11.17 -7.97 -0.56
N CYS A 76 -10.58 -7.40 0.49
CA CYS A 76 -11.22 -6.36 1.31
C CYS A 76 -10.96 -4.95 0.75
N VAL A 77 -11.93 -4.05 0.96
CA VAL A 77 -11.88 -2.62 0.60
C VAL A 77 -12.31 -1.79 1.80
#